data_AF-A0A4Y2UK81-F1
#
_entry.id   AF-A0A4Y2UK81-F1
#
_cell.length_a   1.000
_cell.length_b   1.000
_cell.length_c   1.000
_cell.angle_alpha   90.00
_cell.angle_beta   90.00
_cell.angle_gamma   90.00
#
_symmetry.space_group_name_H-M   'P 1'
#
loop_
_entity.id
_entity.type
_entity.pdbx_description
1 polymer ?
#
loop_
_entity_poly.entity_id
_entity_poly.type
_entity_poly.pdbx_seq_one_letter_code
_entity_poly.pdbx_strand_id
1 'polypeptide(L)'
;MEVKAAEILWTRSVENCGMRYMNVLSVGDSKTHQHLLDVYGDNMKISKEECLNNVANRFGTGLRNKVKECRSKGVIVGGRKDGVFRLHFSFFSLKSTFTT
;
A
#
# COMPACT_ATOMS: atom_id res chain seq x y z
N MET A 1 13.72 -6.69 7.45
CA MET A 1 14.76 -6.70 6.41
C MET A 1 14.69 -5.43 5.58
N GLU A 2 13.51 -5.03 5.09
CA GLU A 2 13.32 -3.77 4.34
C GLU A 2 13.71 -2.50 5.14
N VAL A 3 13.39 -2.44 6.43
CA VAL A 3 13.73 -1.29 7.29
C VAL A 3 15.22 -0.95 7.29
N LYS A 4 16.09 -1.94 7.50
CA LYS A 4 17.55 -1.75 7.49
C LYS A 4 18.08 -1.34 6.11
N ALA A 5 17.50 -1.88 5.03
CA ALA A 5 17.90 -1.52 3.68
C ALA A 5 17.50 -0.06 3.36
N ALA A 6 16.29 0.34 3.76
CA ALA A 6 15.80 1.71 3.58
C ALA A 6 16.62 2.72 4.39
N GLU A 7 16.97 2.39 5.63
CA GLU A 7 17.86 3.20 6.47
C GLU A 7 19.22 3.45 5.80
N ILE A 8 19.90 2.39 5.34
CA ILE A 8 21.20 2.51 4.67
C ILE A 8 21.10 3.39 3.41
N LEU A 9 20.05 3.22 2.60
CA LEU A 9 19.86 3.99 1.37
C LEU A 9 19.59 5.48 1.67
N TRP A 10 18.77 5.77 2.68
CA TRP A 10 18.42 7.15 3.05
C TRP A 10 19.60 7.88 3.69
N THR A 11 20.33 7.23 4.60
CA THR A 11 21.53 7.82 5.22
C THR A 11 22.59 8.13 4.16
N ARG A 12 22.87 7.18 3.26
CA ARG A 12 23.83 7.38 2.15
C ARG A 12 23.42 8.52 1.20
N SER A 13 22.13 8.69 0.94
CA SER A 13 21.64 9.78 0.08
C SER A 13 21.97 11.15 0.65
N VAL A 14 21.86 11.31 1.97
CA VAL A 14 22.17 12.58 2.64
C VAL A 14 23.68 12.79 2.73
N GLU A 15 24.43 11.77 3.13
CA GLU A 15 25.88 11.86 3.34
C GLU A 15 26.67 12.02 2.04
N ASN A 16 26.36 11.23 1.01
CA ASN A 16 27.17 11.18 -0.21
C ASN A 16 26.63 12.07 -1.34
N CYS A 17 25.31 12.25 -1.41
CA CYS A 17 24.67 12.91 -2.56
C CYS A 17 24.05 14.26 -2.19
N GLY A 18 23.90 14.59 -0.91
CA GLY A 18 23.18 15.79 -0.46
C GLY A 18 21.70 15.82 -0.89
N MET A 19 21.11 14.66 -1.19
CA MET A 19 19.74 14.54 -1.68
C MET A 19 18.84 13.90 -0.63
N ARG A 20 17.54 14.24 -0.67
CA ARG A 20 16.52 13.66 0.21
C ARG A 20 15.38 13.08 -0.61
N TYR A 21 15.00 11.85 -0.29
CA TYR A 21 13.82 11.21 -0.88
C TYR A 21 12.54 11.77 -0.25
N MET A 22 11.56 12.14 -1.08
CA MET A 22 10.24 12.60 -0.61
C MET A 22 9.21 11.48 -0.52
N ASN A 23 9.33 10.46 -1.39
CA ASN A 23 8.31 9.42 -1.54
C ASN A 23 8.95 8.06 -1.31
N VAL A 24 8.28 7.19 -0.57
CA VAL A 24 8.68 5.79 -0.39
C VAL A 24 7.57 4.88 -0.90
N LEU A 25 7.90 4.08 -1.91
CA LEU A 25 7.03 3.01 -2.39
C LEU A 25 7.31 1.74 -1.61
N SER A 26 6.33 1.23 -0.87
CA SER A 26 6.49 0.02 -0.05
C SER A 26 5.29 -0.92 -0.18
N VAL A 27 5.47 -2.18 0.24
CA VAL A 27 4.42 -3.23 0.23
C VAL A 27 3.42 -3.06 1.38
N GLY A 28 3.29 -1.84 1.93
CA GLY A 28 2.33 -1.53 2.99
C GLY A 28 2.85 -1.69 4.41
N ASP A 29 4.12 -2.02 4.63
CA ASP A 29 4.70 -2.05 5.98
C ASP A 29 4.75 -0.65 6.60
N SER A 30 4.02 -0.45 7.69
CA SER A 30 3.95 0.82 8.43
C SER A 30 5.23 1.09 9.23
N LYS A 31 5.94 0.03 9.65
CA LYS A 31 7.18 0.14 10.43
C LYS A 31 8.31 0.83 9.65
N THR A 32 8.40 0.58 8.36
CA THR A 32 9.42 1.16 7.47
C THR A 32 9.23 2.67 7.35
N HIS A 33 7.98 3.14 7.25
CA HIS A 33 7.69 4.57 7.14
C HIS A 33 8.04 5.32 8.42
N GLN A 34 7.71 4.75 9.58
CA GLN A 34 8.01 5.37 10.87
C GLN A 34 9.52 5.45 11.13
N HIS A 35 10.25 4.38 10.83
CA HIS A 35 11.72 4.37 10.93
C HIS A 35 12.39 5.39 10.00
N LEU A 36 11.82 5.65 8.82
CA LEU A 36 12.33 6.65 7.89
C LEU A 36 12.08 8.10 8.35
N LEU A 37 11.02 8.34 9.12
CA LEU A 37 10.80 9.66 9.74
C LEU A 37 11.89 9.96 10.77
N ASP A 38 12.33 8.96 11.53
CA ASP A 38 13.43 9.11 12.50
C ASP A 38 14.77 9.46 11.82
N VAL A 39 15.00 9.00 10.58
CA VAL A 39 16.26 9.26 9.81
C VAL A 39 16.34 10.71 9.30
N TYR A 40 15.22 11.31 8.89
CA TYR A 40 15.19 12.70 8.40
C TYR A 40 14.71 13.72 9.44
N GLY A 41 14.10 13.27 10.53
CA GLY A 41 13.51 14.08 11.59
C GLY A 41 12.08 14.56 11.28
N ASP A 42 11.36 14.97 12.33
CA ASP A 42 9.94 15.38 12.30
C ASP A 42 9.61 16.56 11.37
N ASN A 43 10.62 17.30 10.92
CA ASN A 43 10.44 18.48 10.08
C ASN A 43 10.11 18.15 8.62
N MET A 44 10.21 16.88 8.20
CA MET A 44 10.05 16.48 6.80
C MET A 44 8.87 15.52 6.59
N LYS A 45 7.99 15.87 5.65
CA LYS A 45 6.83 15.04 5.30
C LYS A 45 7.21 14.02 4.21
N ILE A 46 7.49 12.78 4.61
CA ILE A 46 7.70 11.67 3.68
C ILE A 46 6.33 11.13 3.26
N SER A 47 6.05 11.01 1.97
CA SER A 47 4.82 10.38 1.48
C SER A 47 5.02 8.87 1.32
N LYS A 48 4.12 8.08 1.90
CA LYS A 48 4.10 6.62 1.73
C LYS A 48 3.16 6.26 0.60
N GLU A 49 3.71 5.65 -0.44
CA GLU A 49 2.95 5.11 -1.56
C GLU A 49 2.88 3.59 -1.45
N GLU A 50 1.72 3.02 -1.80
CA GLU A 50 1.51 1.57 -1.85
C GLU A 50 1.38 1.09 -3.29
N CYS A 51 1.98 -0.06 -3.59
CA CYS A 51 1.87 -0.68 -4.90
C CYS A 51 0.41 -1.10 -5.17
N LEU A 52 -0.10 -0.79 -6.37
CA LEU A 52 -1.44 -1.19 -6.81
C LEU A 52 -1.70 -2.70 -6.66
N ASN A 53 -0.69 -3.53 -6.94
CA ASN A 53 -0.79 -4.97 -6.77
C ASN A 53 -1.00 -5.35 -5.29
N ASN A 54 -0.36 -4.64 -4.36
CA ASN A 54 -0.54 -4.84 -2.93
C ASN A 54 -1.96 -4.44 -2.48
N VAL A 55 -2.46 -3.30 -2.97
CA VAL A 55 -3.82 -2.84 -2.69
C VAL A 55 -4.85 -3.86 -3.22
N ALA A 56 -4.67 -4.34 -4.46
CA ALA A 56 -5.54 -5.35 -5.05
C ALA A 56 -5.50 -6.68 -4.26
N ASN A 57 -4.32 -7.12 -3.84
CA ASN A 57 -4.15 -8.34 -3.04
C ASN A 57 -4.80 -8.22 -1.65
N ARG A 58 -4.64 -7.07 -1.00
CA ARG A 58 -5.28 -6.76 0.29
C ARG A 58 -6.80 -6.77 0.15
N PHE A 59 -7.32 -6.12 -0.88
CA PHE A 59 -8.76 -6.09 -1.16
C PHE A 59 -9.32 -7.49 -1.44
N GLY A 60 -8.66 -8.26 -2.32
CA GLY A 60 -9.08 -9.63 -2.63
C GLY A 60 -9.05 -10.56 -1.42
N THR A 61 -8.06 -10.40 -0.54
CA THR A 61 -7.98 -11.19 0.71
C THR A 61 -9.06 -10.78 1.70
N GLY A 62 -9.33 -9.49 1.85
CA GLY A 62 -10.42 -8.98 2.68
C GLY A 62 -11.78 -9.53 2.24
N LEU A 63 -12.05 -9.54 0.93
CA LEU A 63 -13.29 -10.08 0.39
C LEU A 63 -13.41 -11.58 0.65
N ARG A 64 -12.35 -12.36 0.41
CA ARG A 64 -12.34 -13.81 0.69
C ARG A 64 -12.60 -14.10 2.17
N ASN A 65 -12.03 -13.30 3.08
CA ASN A 65 -12.25 -13.45 4.52
C ASN A 65 -13.70 -13.15 4.90
N LYS A 66 -14.30 -12.10 4.34
CA LYS A 66 -15.71 -11.77 4.56
C LYS A 66 -16.66 -12.82 3.99
N VAL A 67 -16.38 -13.35 2.80
CA VAL A 67 -17.15 -14.47 2.23
C VAL A 67 -17.08 -15.70 3.13
N LYS A 68 -15.90 -16.04 3.67
CA LYS A 68 -15.75 -17.12 4.65
C LYS A 68 -16.57 -16.86 5.92
N GLU A 69 -16.52 -15.64 6.44
CA GLU A 69 -17.30 -15.23 7.63
C GLU A 69 -18.81 -15.35 7.38
N CYS A 70 -19.32 -14.85 6.25
CA CYS A 70 -20.73 -14.98 5.89
C CYS A 70 -21.14 -16.44 5.70
N ARG A 71 -20.30 -17.27 5.07
CA ARG A 71 -20.56 -18.71 4.92
C ARG A 71 -20.66 -19.42 6.26
N SER A 72 -19.83 -19.04 7.24
CA SER A 72 -19.91 -19.59 8.61
C SER A 72 -21.18 -19.17 9.34
N LYS A 73 -21.79 -18.04 8.96
CA LYS A 73 -23.05 -17.52 9.50
C LYS A 73 -24.28 -18.00 8.71
N GLY A 74 -24.11 -18.91 7.76
CA GLY A 74 -25.20 -19.44 6.92
C GLY A 74 -25.67 -18.48 5.81
N VAL A 75 -24.99 -17.33 5.63
CA VAL A 75 -25.32 -16.35 4.59
C VAL A 75 -24.45 -16.61 3.36
N ILE A 76 -25.05 -17.00 2.24
CA ILE A 76 -24.34 -17.20 0.97
C ILE A 76 -24.13 -15.82 0.33
N VAL A 77 -22.91 -15.30 0.44
CA VAL A 77 -22.48 -14.11 -0.31
C VAL A 77 -21.75 -14.56 -1.57
N GLY A 78 -22.45 -14.46 -2.71
CA GLY A 78 -21.93 -14.77 -4.03
C GLY A 78 -22.51 -16.05 -4.64
N GLY A 79 -23.31 -15.89 -5.70
CA GLY A 79 -23.71 -16.95 -6.61
C GLY A 79 -22.92 -16.85 -7.92
N ARG A 80 -22.44 -17.99 -8.46
CA ARG A 80 -21.85 -18.06 -9.80
C ARG A 80 -22.97 -18.21 -10.84
N LYS A 81 -22.85 -17.48 -11.95
CA LYS A 81 -22.64 -18.18 -13.22
C LYS A 81 -21.17 -17.96 -13.61
N ASP A 82 -20.47 -19.08 -13.75
CA ASP A 82 -19.14 -19.33 -14.34
C ASP A 82 -18.05 -18.30 -14.02
N GLY A 83 -17.27 -18.52 -12.96
CA GLY A 83 -16.06 -19.33 -13.11
C GLY A 83 -14.92 -18.42 -13.57
N VAL A 84 -14.16 -17.88 -12.62
CA VAL A 84 -13.12 -16.83 -12.75
C VAL A 84 -13.68 -15.41 -12.52
N PHE A 85 -13.66 -14.97 -11.26
CA PHE A 85 -13.80 -13.57 -10.89
C PHE A 85 -12.50 -12.85 -11.28
N ARG A 86 -12.34 -12.51 -12.56
CA ARG A 86 -11.33 -11.54 -13.00
C ARG A 86 -11.82 -10.16 -12.57
N LEU A 87 -11.31 -9.67 -11.45
CA LEU A 87 -11.39 -8.24 -11.14
C LEU A 87 -10.47 -7.53 -12.13
N HIS A 88 -11.02 -7.11 -13.26
CA HIS A 88 -10.38 -6.12 -14.12
C HIS A 88 -10.43 -4.79 -13.36
N PHE A 89 -9.43 -4.56 -12.51
CA PHE A 89 -9.24 -3.26 -11.85
C PHE A 89 -8.77 -2.26 -12.91
N SER A 90 -9.71 -1.72 -13.67
CA SER A 90 -9.53 -0.41 -14.28
C SER A 90 -9.49 0.59 -13.13
N PHE A 91 -8.27 0.91 -12.68
CA PHE A 91 -8.00 2.03 -11.79
C PHE A 91 -8.35 3.30 -12.59
N PHE A 92 -9.65 3.63 -12.68
CA PHE A 92 -10.07 4.89 -13.25
C PHE A 92 -9.50 5.97 -12.33
N SER A 93 -8.46 6.62 -12.83
CA SER A 93 -7.78 7.76 -12.25
C SER A 93 -8.80 8.68 -11.59
N LEU A 94 -8.88 8.64 -10.26
CA LEU A 94 -9.57 9.64 -9.45
C LEU A 94 -8.71 10.91 -9.43
N LYS A 95 -8.48 11.49 -10.62
CA LYS A 95 -8.10 12.89 -10.81
C LYS A 95 -9.32 13.60 -11.37
N SER A 96 -10.26 13.94 -10.48
CA SER A 96 -11.30 14.97 -10.61
C SER A 96 -12.21 14.72 -9.41
N THR A 97 -12.13 15.48 -8.33
CA THR A 97 -12.62 16.86 -8.29
C THR A 97 -11.94 17.62 -7.15
N PHE A 98 -10.91 18.41 -7.49
CA PHE A 98 -10.65 19.68 -6.83
C PHE A 98 -11.17 20.73 -7.82
N THR A 99 -12.42 21.13 -7.67
CA THR A 99 -12.96 22.32 -8.32
C THR A 99 -13.90 23.02 -7.36
N THR A 100 -13.41 24.19 -6.94
CA THR A 100 -14.06 25.31 -6.25
C THR A 100 -14.31 25.16 -4.76
#